data_AF-A0A6P7FNW4-F1
#
_entry.id   AF-A0A6P7FNW4-F1
#
_cell.length_a   1.000
_cell.length_b   1.000
_cell.length_c   1.000
_cell.angle_alpha   90.00
_cell.angle_beta   90.00
_cell.angle_gamma   90.00
#
_symmetry.space_group_name_H-M   'P 1'
#
loop_
_entity.id
_entity.type
_entity.pdbx_description
1 polymer ?
#
loop_
_entity_poly.entity_id
_entity_poly.type
_entity_poly.pdbx_seq_one_letter_code
_entity_poly.pdbx_strand_id
1 'polypeptide(L)'
;MANFLGKDQATYAKEREVFLRDLQHFHEIRGTPFKRAPTLGGKEVDLYLLYTLVTSQGGWLRINSKNTWSELLPVFKLSASCVNGSIALKQIYLR
;
A
#
# COMPACT_ATOMS: atom_id res chain seq x y z
N MET A 1 -6.81 -8.03 7.06
CA MET A 1 -6.60 -6.74 6.37
C MET A 1 -7.89 -5.92 6.39
N ALA A 2 -9.06 -6.50 6.09
CA ALA A 2 -10.38 -5.86 6.23
C ALA A 2 -10.63 -5.19 7.60
N ASN A 3 -10.16 -5.79 8.71
CA ASN A 3 -10.31 -5.26 10.07
C ASN A 3 -9.70 -3.86 10.29
N PHE A 4 -8.67 -3.46 9.52
CA PHE A 4 -8.05 -2.14 9.69
C PHE A 4 -8.91 -0.99 9.17
N LEU A 5 -9.85 -1.29 8.25
CA LEU A 5 -10.73 -0.28 7.65
C LEU A 5 -12.17 -0.36 8.18
N GLY A 6 -12.45 -1.25 9.15
CA GLY A 6 -13.81 -1.46 9.66
C GLY A 6 -14.80 -2.01 8.63
N LYS A 7 -14.30 -2.62 7.55
CA LYS A 7 -15.11 -3.17 6.44
C LYS A 7 -15.27 -4.67 6.60
N ASP A 8 -16.42 -5.20 6.19
CA ASP A 8 -16.57 -6.64 6.04
C ASP A 8 -15.67 -7.17 4.90
N GLN A 9 -15.39 -8.47 4.92
CA GLN A 9 -14.44 -9.08 4.00
C GLN A 9 -14.89 -9.01 2.53
N ALA A 10 -16.19 -9.10 2.26
CA ALA A 10 -16.71 -9.09 0.89
C ALA A 10 -16.63 -7.68 0.28
N THR A 11 -17.02 -6.67 1.05
CA THR A 11 -16.90 -5.26 0.63
C THR A 11 -15.43 -4.89 0.40
N TYR A 12 -14.54 -5.24 1.32
CA TYR A 12 -13.11 -4.98 1.16
C TYR A 12 -12.54 -5.61 -0.11
N ALA A 13 -12.88 -6.88 -0.38
CA ALA A 13 -12.40 -7.59 -1.57
C ALA A 13 -12.87 -6.91 -2.86
N LYS A 14 -14.15 -6.51 -2.93
CA LYS A 14 -14.73 -5.83 -4.09
C LYS A 14 -14.06 -4.47 -4.35
N GLU A 15 -13.90 -3.66 -3.32
CA GLU A 15 -13.24 -2.35 -3.46
C GLU A 15 -11.77 -2.48 -3.84
N ARG A 16 -11.05 -3.43 -3.23
CA ARG A 16 -9.66 -3.73 -3.57
C ARG A 16 -9.53 -4.12 -5.05
N GLU A 17 -10.43 -4.96 -5.55
CA GLU A 17 -10.42 -5.40 -6.95
C GLU A 17 -10.66 -4.21 -7.91
N VAL A 18 -11.65 -3.36 -7.61
CA VAL A 18 -11.92 -2.15 -8.39
C VAL A 18 -10.70 -1.22 -8.37
N PHE A 19 -10.15 -0.95 -7.19
CA PHE A 19 -8.97 -0.10 -7.05
C PHE A 19 -7.78 -0.62 -7.86
N LEU A 20 -7.51 -1.93 -7.82
CA LEU A 20 -6.39 -2.52 -8.58
C LEU A 20 -6.60 -2.43 -10.09
N ARG A 21 -7.83 -2.60 -10.58
CA ARG A 21 -8.14 -2.40 -12.01
C ARG A 21 -7.92 -0.96 -12.44
N ASP A 22 -8.44 -0.01 -11.68
CA ASP A 22 -8.30 1.42 -11.99
C ASP A 22 -6.83 1.86 -11.93
N LEU A 23 -6.09 1.35 -10.95
CA LEU A 23 -4.66 1.59 -10.82
C LEU A 23 -3.90 1.02 -12.02
N GLN A 24 -4.19 -0.21 -12.43
CA GLN A 24 -3.55 -0.81 -13.59
C GLN A 24 -3.82 0.00 -14.87
N HIS A 25 -5.08 0.40 -15.10
CA HIS A 25 -5.45 1.23 -16.23
C HIS A 25 -4.74 2.60 -16.24
N PHE A 26 -4.64 3.24 -15.07
CA PHE A 26 -3.91 4.49 -14.90
C PHE A 26 -2.44 4.35 -15.31
N HIS A 27 -1.79 3.27 -14.88
CA HIS A 27 -0.39 2.99 -15.22
C HIS A 27 -0.20 2.63 -16.70
N GLU A 28 -1.16 1.93 -17.32
CA GLU A 28 -1.15 1.64 -18.75
C GLU A 28 -1.21 2.93 -19.59
N ILE A 29 -2.13 3.86 -19.26
CA ILE A 29 -2.25 5.15 -19.95
C ILE A 29 -0.97 5.98 -19.81
N ARG A 30 -0.30 5.92 -18.65
CA ARG A 30 0.92 6.69 -18.38
C ARG A 30 2.20 6.05 -18.88
N GLY A 31 2.12 4.88 -19.53
CA GLY A 31 3.28 4.16 -20.04
C GLY A 31 4.16 3.52 -18.94
N THR A 32 3.62 3.33 -17.74
CA THR A 32 4.30 2.70 -16.61
C THR A 32 3.58 1.42 -16.12
N PRO A 33 3.19 0.49 -17.00
CA PRO A 33 2.43 -0.70 -16.62
C PRO A 33 3.23 -1.58 -15.65
N PHE A 34 2.56 -2.12 -14.64
CA PHE A 34 3.14 -3.08 -13.72
C PHE A 34 2.46 -4.45 -13.86
N LYS A 35 3.27 -5.49 -14.09
CA LYS A 35 2.76 -6.85 -14.34
C LYS A 35 2.45 -7.64 -13.07
N ARG A 36 3.06 -7.25 -11.95
CA ARG A 36 2.98 -7.98 -10.68
C ARG A 36 2.86 -6.98 -9.54
N ALA A 37 2.03 -7.32 -8.56
CA ALA A 37 1.97 -6.57 -7.33
C ALA A 37 3.34 -6.58 -6.64
N PRO A 38 3.77 -5.46 -6.04
CA PRO A 38 5.05 -5.39 -5.38
C PRO A 38 5.07 -6.28 -4.13
N THR A 39 6.20 -6.91 -3.89
CA THR A 39 6.40 -7.77 -2.72
C THR A 39 7.41 -7.16 -1.77
N LEU A 40 7.15 -7.26 -0.47
CA LEU A 40 8.06 -6.84 0.58
C LEU A 40 8.24 -8.00 1.57
N GLY A 41 9.49 -8.44 1.78
CA GLY A 41 9.80 -9.59 2.64
C GLY A 41 9.15 -10.90 2.18
N GLY A 42 8.99 -11.09 0.87
CA GLY A 42 8.34 -12.28 0.28
C GLY A 42 6.81 -12.28 0.36
N LYS A 43 6.19 -11.22 0.88
CA LYS A 43 4.74 -11.05 0.94
C LYS A 43 4.29 -9.99 -0.04
N GLU A 44 3.16 -10.24 -0.72
CA GLU A 44 2.51 -9.22 -1.54
C GLU A 44 2.04 -8.06 -0.67
N VAL A 45 2.34 -6.83 -1.12
CA VAL A 45 1.87 -5.61 -0.47
C VAL A 45 0.47 -5.30 -1.00
N ASP A 46 -0.48 -5.20 -0.07
CA ASP A 46 -1.84 -4.76 -0.40
C ASP A 46 -1.83 -3.26 -0.73
N LEU A 47 -1.82 -2.94 -2.02
CA LEU A 47 -1.78 -1.57 -2.54
C LEU A 47 -3.01 -0.75 -2.14
N TYR A 48 -4.18 -1.38 -2.06
CA TYR A 48 -5.40 -0.71 -1.64
C TYR A 48 -5.31 -0.30 -0.16
N LEU A 49 -4.83 -1.22 0.69
CA LEU A 49 -4.59 -0.91 2.10
C LEU A 49 -3.54 0.19 2.27
N LEU A 50 -2.43 0.09 1.55
CA LEU A 50 -1.35 1.08 1.60
C LEU A 50 -1.86 2.47 1.22
N TYR A 51 -2.59 2.58 0.10
CA TYR A 51 -3.19 3.83 -0.34
C TYR A 51 -4.16 4.40 0.69
N THR A 52 -5.03 3.55 1.25
CA THR A 52 -6.04 3.98 2.23
C THR A 52 -5.40 4.45 3.55
N LEU A 53 -4.36 3.77 4.03
CA LEU A 53 -3.64 4.19 5.23
C LEU A 53 -2.90 5.51 5.00
N VAL A 54 -2.21 5.65 3.86
CA VAL A 54 -1.48 6.87 3.55
C VAL A 54 -2.42 8.06 3.44
N THR A 55 -3.54 7.91 2.73
CA THR A 55 -4.54 8.96 2.56
C THR A 55 -5.25 9.32 3.87
N SER A 56 -5.63 8.34 4.69
CA SER A 56 -6.26 8.60 6.00
C SER A 56 -5.33 9.30 7.00
N GLN A 57 -4.01 9.12 6.88
CA GLN A 57 -3.01 9.83 7.69
C GLN A 57 -2.62 11.21 7.15
N GLY A 58 -3.37 11.75 6.18
CA GLY A 58 -3.13 13.06 5.58
C GLY A 58 -2.19 13.05 4.37
N GLY A 59 -2.08 11.89 3.72
CA GLY A 59 -1.42 11.72 2.43
C GLY A 59 0.11 11.61 2.50
N TRP A 60 0.70 11.50 1.32
CA TRP A 60 2.14 11.37 1.12
C TRP A 60 2.95 12.43 1.85
N LEU A 61 2.57 13.70 1.70
CA LEU A 61 3.33 14.83 2.24
C LEU A 61 3.47 14.72 3.76
N ARG A 62 2.38 14.41 4.46
CA ARG A 62 2.36 14.32 5.93
C ARG A 62 3.20 13.16 6.45
N ILE A 63 3.04 11.96 5.89
CA ILE A 63 3.83 10.79 6.31
C ILE A 63 5.31 10.99 5.98
N ASN A 64 5.62 11.52 4.79
CA ASN A 64 6.99 11.74 4.38
C ASN A 64 7.69 12.83 5.22
N SER A 65 7.01 13.93 5.53
CA SER A 65 7.57 14.99 6.39
C SER A 65 7.79 14.53 7.83
N LYS A 66 6.94 13.64 8.37
CA LYS A 66 7.10 13.08 9.72
C LYS A 66 7.96 11.82 9.78
N ASN A 67 8.37 11.29 8.62
CA ASN A 67 9.08 10.01 8.47
C ASN A 67 8.38 8.82 9.17
N THR A 68 7.05 8.78 9.15
CA THR A 68 6.24 7.78 9.88
C THR A 68 5.94 6.52 9.06
N TRP A 69 6.71 6.24 8.00
CA TRP A 69 6.57 5.02 7.19
C TRP A 69 6.75 3.73 7.99
N SER A 70 7.58 3.78 9.03
CA SER A 70 7.80 2.65 9.96
C SER A 70 6.55 2.26 10.73
N GLU A 71 5.64 3.19 11.00
CA GLU A 71 4.38 2.95 11.71
C GLU A 71 3.40 2.10 10.89
N LEU A 72 3.58 2.05 9.57
CA LEU A 72 2.75 1.24 8.68
C LEU A 72 3.20 -0.23 8.62
N LEU A 73 4.47 -0.53 8.95
CA LEU A 73 5.04 -1.88 8.81
C LEU A 73 4.29 -2.97 9.60
N PRO A 74 3.85 -2.75 10.85
CA PRO A 74 3.09 -3.74 11.61
C PRO A 74 1.79 -4.15 10.92
N VAL A 75 1.14 -3.22 10.19
CA VAL A 75 -0.12 -3.47 9.46
C VAL A 75 0.09 -4.48 8.33
N PHE A 76 1.26 -4.44 7.69
CA PHE A 76 1.66 -5.38 6.64
C PHE A 76 2.27 -6.69 7.19
N LYS A 77 2.24 -6.88 8.52
CA LYS A 77 2.87 -8.03 9.20
C LYS A 77 4.34 -8.17 8.82
N LEU A 78 5.02 -7.03 8.69
CA LEU A 78 6.46 -6.93 8.48
C LEU A 78 7.10 -6.65 9.83
N SER A 79 8.14 -7.40 10.15
CA SER A 79 8.88 -7.18 11.39
C SER A 79 9.57 -5.81 11.37
N ALA A 80 9.62 -5.14 12.52
CA ALA A 80 10.45 -3.94 12.72
C ALA A 80 11.95 -4.21 12.48
N SER A 81 12.38 -5.48 12.49
CA SER A 81 13.74 -5.90 12.11
C SER A 81 14.02 -5.83 10.60
N CYS A 82 13.03 -5.54 9.76
CA CYS A 82 13.26 -5.28 8.34
C CYS A 82 13.95 -3.92 8.21
N VAL A 83 15.29 -3.94 8.20
CA VAL A 83 16.16 -2.75 8.21
C VAL A 83 15.73 -1.70 7.17
N ASN A 84 15.29 -2.16 5.99
CA ASN A 84 14.86 -1.29 4.89
C ASN A 84 13.35 -1.34 4.62
N GLY A 85 12.54 -1.86 5.55
CA GLY A 85 11.11 -2.07 5.34
C GLY A 85 10.35 -0.76 5.08
N SER A 86 10.63 0.29 5.86
CA SER A 86 9.99 1.60 5.70
C SER A 86 10.38 2.27 4.38
N ILE A 87 11.65 2.16 3.98
CA ILE A 87 12.16 2.67 2.72
C ILE A 87 11.52 1.92 1.55
N ALA A 88 11.46 0.60 1.61
CA ALA A 88 10.86 -0.20 0.55
C ALA A 88 9.36 0.07 0.41
N LEU A 89 8.62 0.21 1.52
CA LEU A 89 7.20 0.55 1.50
C LEU A 89 6.95 1.94 0.88
N LYS A 90 7.82 2.90 1.20
CA LYS A 90 7.83 4.23 0.59
C LYS A 90 8.07 4.16 -0.93
N GLN A 91 9.03 3.36 -1.38
CA GLN A 91 9.32 3.18 -2.81
C GLN A 91 8.17 2.51 -3.55
N ILE A 92 7.50 1.54 -2.91
CA ILE A 92 6.31 0.89 -3.46
C ILE A 92 5.18 1.90 -3.68
N TYR A 93 4.96 2.83 -2.75
CA TYR A 93 3.91 3.84 -2.88
C TYR A 93 4.18 4.86 -4.02
N LEU A 94 5.46 5.15 -4.29
CA LEU A 94 5.85 6.15 -5.28
C LEU A 94 5.86 5.65 -6.73
N ARG A 95 5.98 4.34 -6.92
CA ARG A 95 6.26 3.72 -8.20
C ARG A 95 4.98 3.38 -8.95
#